data_AF-G7JET5-F1
#
_entry.id   AF-G7JET5-F1
#
_cell.length_a   1.000
_cell.length_b   1.000
_cell.length_c   1.000
_cell.angle_alpha   90.00
_cell.angle_beta   90.00
_cell.angle_gamma   90.00
#
_symmetry.space_group_name_H-M   'P 1'
#
loop_
_entity.id
_entity.type
_entity.pdbx_description
1 polymer ?
#
loop_
_entity_poly.entity_id
_entity_poly.type
_entity_poly.pdbx_seq_one_letter_code
_entity_poly.pdbx_strand_id
1 'polypeptide(L)'
;MGPYIEGIVDVIGDGHCGFRAIAERVGLTEESHVMVRRALIKELKEHRNKYTEVYASEDRYNSFARPDKWLTLPDMGHIVASCYNRPVVEMSTLDIGVSETFFPLRGVPPVIRKVT
;
A
#
# COMPACT_ATOMS: atom_id res chain seq x y z
N MET A 1 -13.49 15.62 10.44
CA MET A 1 -13.48 15.12 9.04
C MET A 1 -13.18 16.30 8.14
N GLY A 2 -12.06 16.28 7.42
CA GLY A 2 -11.67 17.39 6.53
C GLY A 2 -12.50 17.42 5.24
N PRO A 3 -12.46 18.50 4.46
CA PRO A 3 -13.29 18.67 3.26
C PRO A 3 -13.01 17.64 2.15
N TYR A 4 -11.90 16.90 2.22
CA TYR A 4 -11.47 15.90 1.23
C TYR A 4 -11.55 14.45 1.72
N ILE A 5 -12.04 14.21 2.95
CA ILE A 5 -12.17 12.87 3.52
C ILE A 5 -13.65 12.52 3.58
N GLU A 6 -14.08 11.65 2.67
CA GLU A 6 -15.49 11.21 2.57
C GLU A 6 -15.89 10.21 3.67
N GLY A 7 -14.91 9.45 4.20
CA GLY A 7 -15.15 8.35 5.13
C GLY A 7 -13.89 7.96 5.90
N ILE A 8 -14.06 7.45 7.11
CA ILE A 8 -13.02 6.76 7.87
C ILE A 8 -13.59 5.39 8.25
N VAL A 9 -12.82 4.34 7.96
CA VAL A 9 -13.13 2.97 8.36
C VAL A 9 -12.10 2.57 9.41
N ASP A 10 -12.58 2.21 10.58
CA ASP A 10 -11.76 1.64 11.64
C ASP A 10 -11.81 0.12 11.54
N VAL A 11 -10.64 -0.51 11.44
CA VAL A 11 -10.48 -1.96 11.26
C VAL A 11 -9.94 -2.58 12.53
N ILE A 12 -10.00 -3.91 12.64
CA ILE A 12 -9.43 -4.61 13.79
C ILE A 12 -7.93 -4.25 13.95
N GLY A 13 -7.59 -3.70 15.11
CA GLY A 13 -6.24 -3.25 15.49
C GLY A 13 -5.27 -4.37 15.88
N ASP A 14 -5.20 -5.44 15.09
CA ASP A 14 -4.23 -6.51 15.26
C ASP A 14 -2.97 -6.29 14.38
N GLY A 15 -2.03 -7.25 14.38
CA GLY A 15 -0.84 -7.20 13.52
C GLY A 15 -1.11 -7.28 12.01
N HIS A 16 -2.38 -7.21 11.58
CA HIS A 16 -2.82 -7.23 10.19
C HIS A 16 -3.63 -5.99 9.79
N CYS A 17 -3.82 -5.02 10.68
CA CYS A 17 -4.63 -3.82 10.46
C CYS A 17 -4.35 -3.11 9.12
N GLY A 18 -3.08 -2.94 8.73
CA GLY A 18 -2.74 -2.33 7.44
C GLY A 18 -3.25 -3.12 6.22
N PHE A 19 -3.23 -4.45 6.27
CA PHE A 19 -3.79 -5.29 5.21
C PHE A 19 -5.33 -5.30 5.22
N ARG A 20 -5.94 -5.23 6.42
CA ARG A 20 -7.39 -5.11 6.61
C ARG A 20 -7.92 -3.80 6.02
N ALA A 21 -7.25 -2.68 6.31
CA ALA A 21 -7.59 -1.37 5.78
C ALA A 21 -7.53 -1.33 4.24
N ILE A 22 -6.54 -2.00 3.63
CA ILE A 22 -6.47 -2.13 2.18
C ILE A 22 -7.64 -2.98 1.66
N ALA A 23 -8.01 -4.08 2.32
CA ALA A 23 -9.11 -4.94 1.91
C ALA A 23 -10.43 -4.16 1.79
N GLU A 24 -10.79 -3.42 2.85
CA GLU A 24 -11.94 -2.50 2.87
C GLU A 24 -11.86 -1.48 1.71
N ARG A 25 -10.69 -0.86 1.52
CA ARG A 25 -10.50 0.16 0.47
C ARG A 25 -10.65 -0.38 -0.95
N VAL A 26 -10.37 -1.66 -1.19
CA VAL A 26 -10.52 -2.30 -2.51
C VAL A 26 -11.89 -3.00 -2.68
N GLY A 27 -12.83 -2.77 -1.75
CA GLY A 27 -14.19 -3.31 -1.83
C GLY A 27 -14.31 -4.76 -1.37
N LEU A 28 -13.37 -5.23 -0.56
CA LEU A 28 -13.43 -6.52 0.14
C LEU A 28 -13.74 -6.27 1.62
N THR A 29 -13.97 -7.33 2.39
CA THR A 29 -14.12 -7.24 3.85
C THR A 29 -12.75 -7.31 4.53
N GLU A 30 -12.64 -6.78 5.75
CA GLU A 30 -11.39 -6.86 6.52
C GLU A 30 -10.85 -8.29 6.74
N GLU A 31 -11.71 -9.33 6.77
CA GLU A 31 -11.30 -10.74 6.86
C GLU A 31 -10.51 -11.21 5.62
N SER A 32 -10.63 -10.50 4.51
CA SER A 32 -9.88 -10.76 3.27
C SER A 32 -8.42 -10.27 3.32
N HIS A 33 -7.92 -9.81 4.48
CA HIS A 33 -6.55 -9.33 4.65
C HIS A 33 -5.46 -10.32 4.17
N VAL A 34 -5.70 -11.63 4.28
CA VAL A 34 -4.78 -12.66 3.78
C VAL A 34 -4.66 -12.62 2.26
N MET A 35 -5.77 -12.35 1.56
CA MET A 35 -5.77 -12.21 0.09
C MET A 35 -4.99 -10.98 -0.33
N VAL A 36 -5.17 -9.86 0.38
CA VAL A 36 -4.38 -8.63 0.15
C VAL A 36 -2.89 -8.92 0.31
N ARG A 37 -2.47 -9.54 1.43
CA ARG A 37 -1.06 -9.90 1.64
C ARG A 37 -0.53 -10.78 0.50
N ARG A 38 -1.28 -11.79 0.06
CA ARG A 38 -0.90 -12.66 -1.05
C ARG A 38 -0.74 -11.90 -2.36
N ALA A 39 -1.62 -10.94 -2.65
CA ALA A 39 -1.53 -10.09 -3.83
C ALA A 39 -0.26 -9.23 -3.82
N LEU A 40 0.06 -8.61 -2.67
CA LEU A 40 1.29 -7.81 -2.53
C LEU A 40 2.57 -8.65 -2.67
N ILE A 41 2.58 -9.87 -2.10
CA ILE A 41 3.71 -10.79 -2.27
C ILE A 41 3.85 -11.23 -3.72
N LYS A 42 2.73 -11.44 -4.43
CA LYS A 42 2.73 -11.79 -5.86
C LYS A 42 3.31 -10.65 -6.69
N GLU A 43 2.83 -9.43 -6.52
CA GLU A 43 3.36 -8.21 -7.16
C GLU A 43 4.88 -8.09 -6.97
N LEU A 44 5.32 -8.23 -5.71
CA LEU A 44 6.73 -8.15 -5.36
C LEU A 44 7.58 -9.22 -6.08
N LYS A 45 7.08 -10.45 -6.16
CA LYS A 45 7.78 -11.57 -6.83
C LYS A 45 7.82 -11.42 -8.35
N GLU A 46 6.71 -11.04 -8.97
CA GLU A 46 6.60 -10.88 -10.42
C GLU A 46 7.43 -9.70 -10.93
N HIS A 47 7.72 -8.72 -10.07
CA HIS A 47 8.45 -7.50 -10.43
C HIS A 47 9.73 -7.28 -9.60
N ARG A 48 10.33 -8.37 -9.09
CA ARG A 48 11.52 -8.37 -8.22
C ARG A 48 12.60 -7.40 -8.65
N ASN A 49 13.05 -7.47 -9.91
CA ASN A 49 14.16 -6.66 -10.42
C ASN A 49 13.92 -5.16 -10.23
N LYS A 50 12.66 -4.70 -10.39
CA LYS A 50 12.32 -3.29 -10.26
C LYS A 50 12.34 -2.83 -8.80
N TYR A 51 11.84 -3.67 -7.90
CA TYR A 51 11.87 -3.37 -6.47
C TYR A 51 13.28 -3.47 -5.89
N THR A 52 14.11 -4.39 -6.37
CA THR A 52 15.53 -4.46 -5.98
C THR A 52 16.29 -3.19 -6.39
N GLU A 53 15.99 -2.60 -7.55
CA GLU A 53 16.56 -1.31 -7.97
C GLU A 53 16.15 -0.17 -7.03
N VAL A 54 14.86 -0.11 -6.63
CA VAL A 54 14.33 0.95 -5.76
C VAL A 54 14.82 0.82 -4.32
N TYR A 55 14.82 -0.39 -3.76
CA TYR A 55 15.17 -0.63 -2.36
C TYR A 55 16.64 -1.00 -2.13
N ALA A 56 17.43 -1.18 -3.19
CA ALA A 56 18.88 -1.43 -3.16
C ALA A 56 19.36 -2.53 -2.19
N SER A 57 18.49 -3.48 -1.79
CA SER A 57 18.80 -4.50 -0.79
C SER A 57 17.89 -5.72 -0.94
N GLU A 58 18.50 -6.90 -1.11
CA GLU A 58 17.78 -8.18 -1.11
C GLU A 58 17.21 -8.54 0.28
N ASP A 59 17.85 -8.07 1.36
CA ASP A 59 17.39 -8.33 2.73
C ASP A 59 16.05 -7.64 3.00
N ARG A 60 15.89 -6.40 2.52
CA ARG A 60 14.61 -5.69 2.59
C ARG A 60 13.54 -6.41 1.78
N TYR A 61 13.87 -6.85 0.56
CA TYR A 61 12.96 -7.63 -0.28
C TYR A 61 12.43 -8.90 0.44
N ASN A 62 13.31 -9.68 1.07
CA ASN A 62 12.93 -10.90 1.78
C ASN A 62 12.10 -10.62 3.04
N SER A 63 12.29 -9.46 3.68
CA SER A 63 11.54 -9.07 4.86
C SER A 63 10.04 -8.88 4.57
N PHE A 64 9.66 -8.42 3.38
CA PHE A 64 8.26 -8.15 3.02
C PHE A 64 7.42 -9.41 2.79
N ALA A 65 8.05 -10.49 2.37
CA ALA A 65 7.38 -11.75 2.08
C ALA A 65 7.04 -12.57 3.34
N ARG A 66 7.47 -12.10 4.52
CA ARG A 66 7.32 -12.82 5.78
C ARG A 66 5.89 -12.70 6.34
N PRO A 67 5.24 -13.82 6.74
CA PRO A 67 3.88 -13.79 7.29
C PRO A 67 3.75 -13.02 8.60
N ASP A 68 4.81 -12.97 9.40
CA ASP A 68 4.86 -12.35 10.73
C ASP A 68 5.12 -10.83 10.69
N LYS A 69 5.33 -10.26 9.50
CA LYS A 69 5.61 -8.82 9.36
C LYS A 69 4.35 -8.00 9.17
N TRP A 70 4.31 -6.86 9.85
CA TRP A 70 3.27 -5.84 9.69
C TRP A 70 3.44 -5.13 8.36
N LEU A 71 2.37 -4.49 7.90
CA LEU A 71 2.45 -3.60 6.76
C LEU A 71 3.05 -2.26 7.22
N THR A 72 4.17 -1.85 6.64
CA THR A 72 4.79 -0.53 6.85
C THR A 72 4.75 0.23 5.54
N LEU A 73 4.05 1.37 5.51
CA LEU A 73 3.91 2.16 4.28
C LEU A 73 5.23 2.75 3.76
N PRO A 74 6.17 3.22 4.60
CA PRO A 74 7.48 3.69 4.11
C PRO A 74 8.21 2.65 3.26
N ASP A 75 8.07 1.37 3.60
CA ASP A 75 8.71 0.30 2.85
C ASP A 75 7.81 -0.32 1.78
N MET A 76 6.50 -0.43 2.02
CA MET A 76 5.57 -1.20 1.18
C MET A 76 4.61 -0.35 0.35
N GLY A 77 4.60 0.97 0.54
CA GLY A 77 3.63 1.88 -0.08
C GLY A 77 3.65 1.83 -1.60
N HIS A 78 4.84 1.79 -2.22
CA HIS A 78 4.97 1.61 -3.67
C HIS A 78 4.52 0.24 -4.17
N ILE A 79 4.62 -0.81 -3.34
CA ILE A 79 4.12 -2.15 -3.69
C ILE A 79 2.59 -2.14 -3.69
N VAL A 80 1.98 -1.56 -2.66
CA VAL A 80 0.52 -1.40 -2.60
C VAL A 80 0.02 -0.56 -3.77
N ALA A 81 0.68 0.57 -4.03
CA ALA A 81 0.29 1.47 -5.10
C ALA A 81 0.34 0.80 -6.48
N SER A 82 1.42 0.09 -6.78
CA SER A 82 1.55 -0.65 -8.04
C SER A 82 0.56 -1.81 -8.16
N CYS A 83 0.41 -2.62 -7.10
CA CYS A 83 -0.48 -3.79 -7.10
C CYS A 83 -1.94 -3.42 -7.42
N TYR A 84 -2.41 -2.27 -6.94
CA TYR A 84 -3.78 -1.80 -7.17
C TYR A 84 -3.87 -0.65 -8.18
N ASN A 85 -2.76 -0.30 -8.83
CA ASN A 85 -2.64 0.81 -9.79
C ASN A 85 -3.29 2.11 -9.30
N ARG A 86 -3.02 2.48 -8.04
CA ARG A 86 -3.62 3.63 -7.35
C ARG A 86 -2.61 4.30 -6.42
N PRO A 87 -2.58 5.64 -6.33
CA PRO A 87 -1.77 6.31 -5.31
C PRO A 87 -2.23 5.92 -3.90
N VAL A 88 -1.27 5.78 -2.99
CA VAL A 88 -1.51 5.56 -1.56
C VAL A 88 -1.02 6.77 -0.80
N VAL A 89 -1.87 7.34 0.06
CA VAL A 89 -1.53 8.48 0.91
C VAL A 89 -1.51 8.00 2.35
N GLU A 90 -0.34 8.05 2.98
CA GLU A 90 -0.18 7.89 4.42
C GLU A 90 -0.43 9.24 5.08
N MET A 91 -1.51 9.33 5.85
CA MET A 91 -1.82 10.54 6.62
C MET A 91 -1.36 10.35 8.05
N SER A 92 -0.35 11.12 8.44
CA SER A 92 0.17 11.16 9.81
C SER A 92 -0.17 12.51 10.46
N THR A 93 -0.38 12.51 11.76
CA THR A 93 -0.48 13.76 12.53
C THR A 93 0.91 14.33 12.79
N LEU A 94 1.01 15.65 12.95
CA LEU A 94 2.30 16.37 13.07
C LEU A 94 3.18 15.90 14.24
N ASP A 95 2.56 15.31 15.26
CA ASP A 95 3.18 14.75 16.46
C ASP A 95 3.75 13.33 16.25
N ILE A 96 3.26 12.59 15.25
CA ILE A 96 3.70 11.21 14.96
C ILE A 96 4.73 11.20 13.83
N GLY A 97 4.55 12.05 12.80
CA GLY A 97 5.47 12.07 11.67
C GLY A 97 4.97 12.92 10.51
N VAL A 98 5.60 12.72 9.35
CA VAL A 98 5.20 13.35 8.09
C VAL A 98 4.22 12.47 7.34
N SER A 99 3.35 13.10 6.55
CA SER A 99 2.50 12.37 5.60
C SER A 99 3.30 12.06 4.34
N GLU A 100 3.16 10.83 3.84
CA GLU A 100 3.87 10.36 2.65
C GLU A 100 2.87 9.94 1.55
N THR A 101 3.28 10.04 0.30
CA THR A 101 2.45 9.61 -0.84
C THR A 101 3.25 8.73 -1.77
N PHE A 102 2.71 7.55 -2.06
CA PHE A 102 3.34 6.53 -2.86
C PHE A 102 2.57 6.37 -4.17
N PHE A 103 3.29 6.51 -5.29
CA PHE A 103 2.73 6.31 -6.61
C PHE A 103 3.05 4.91 -7.14
N PRO A 104 2.18 4.35 -8.01
CA PRO A 104 2.49 3.14 -8.77
C PRO A 104 3.79 3.32 -9.54
N LEU A 105 4.71 2.37 -9.41
CA LEU A 105 5.96 2.34 -10.19
C LEU A 105 5.74 1.85 -11.62
N ARG A 106 4.55 1.29 -11.88
CA ARG A 106 4.14 0.67 -13.14
C ARG A 106 2.67 1.02 -13.38
N GLY A 107 2.27 1.01 -14.65
CA GLY A 107 0.92 1.36 -15.08
C GLY A 107 0.93 2.51 -16.08
N VAL A 108 -0.20 2.70 -16.76
CA VAL A 108 -0.40 3.85 -17.64
C VAL A 108 -0.74 5.06 -16.76
N PRO A 109 -0.05 6.20 -16.88
CA PRO A 109 -0.44 7.42 -16.18
C PRO A 109 -1.92 7.70 -16.44
N PRO A 110 -2.69 8.12 -15.42
CA PRO A 110 -4.09 8.47 -15.64
C PRO A 110 -4.18 9.51 -16.76
N VAL A 111 -5.02 9.23 -17.77
CA VAL A 111 -5.25 10.19 -18.85
C VAL A 111 -5.86 11.44 -18.22
N ILE A 112 -5.09 12.53 -18.20
CA ILE A 112 -5.59 13.82 -17.74
C ILE A 112 -6.67 14.25 -18.73
N ARG A 113 -7.94 14.03 -18.39
CA ARG A 113 -9.03 14.73 -19.06
C ARG A 113 -8.87 16.20 -18.67
N LYS A 114 -8.36 17.02 -19.59
CA LYS A 114 -8.47 18.47 -19.45
C LYS A 114 -9.96 18.76 -19.34
N VAL A 115 -10.38 19.26 -18.18
CA VAL A 115 -11.71 19.82 -18.02
C VAL A 115 -11.69 21.12 -18.84
N THR A 116 -12.18 21.03 -20.07
CA THR A 116 -12.56 22.18 -20.90
C THR A 116 -13.90 22.72 -20.45
#